data_AF-A0A162RI37-F1
#
_entry.id   AF-A0A162RI37-F1
#
_cell.length_a   1.000
_cell.length_b   1.000
_cell.length_c   1.000
_cell.angle_alpha   90.00
_cell.angle_beta   90.00
_cell.angle_gamma   90.00
#
_symmetry.space_group_name_H-M   'P 1'
#
loop_
_entity.id
_entity.type
_entity.pdbx_description
1 polymer ?
#
loop_
_entity_poly.entity_id
_entity_poly.type
_entity_poly.pdbx_seq_one_letter_code
_entity_poly.pdbx_strand_id
1 'polypeptide(L)' 'MTLRDRQKAYYYSKLDELFPGVRNKYEKKFGSFYGCNANNVNKLKNIFNETCEKYGISTKMPSYEKKISDIQLSFLK' A
#
# COMPACT_ATOMS: atom_id res chain seq x y z
N MET A 1 4.69 -1.31 -2.13
CA MET A 1 4.31 -0.81 -3.46
C MET A 1 3.17 -1.65 -3.99
N THR A 2 2.11 -1.08 -4.56
CA THR A 2 1.13 -1.84 -5.33
C THR A 2 1.38 -1.61 -6.81
N LEU A 3 1.39 -2.67 -7.62
CA LEU A 3 1.64 -2.58 -9.05
C LEU A 3 0.46 -3.22 -9.78
N ARG A 4 -0.41 -2.38 -10.36
CA ARG A 4 -1.39 -2.83 -11.35
C ARG A 4 -0.67 -3.30 -12.60
N ASP A 5 -1.29 -4.19 -13.36
CA ASP A 5 -0.65 -4.88 -14.49
C ASP A 5 0.00 -3.91 -15.49
N ARG A 6 -0.68 -2.83 -15.86
CA ARG A 6 -0.13 -1.80 -16.77
C ARG A 6 1.08 -1.06 -16.18
N GLN A 7 1.07 -0.79 -14.88
CA GLN A 7 2.19 -0.13 -14.20
C GLN A 7 3.38 -1.07 -14.02
N LYS A 8 3.12 -2.37 -13.82
CA LYS A 8 4.16 -3.40 -13.69
C LYS A 8 4.98 -3.52 -14.98
N ALA A 9 4.34 -3.54 -16.14
CA ALA A 9 5.03 -3.63 -17.43
C ALA A 9 5.98 -2.44 -17.66
N TYR A 10 5.51 -1.21 -17.42
CA TYR A 10 6.35 -0.01 -17.52
C TYR A 10 7.52 -0.04 -16.52
N TYR A 11 7.24 -0.41 -15.27
CA TYR A 11 8.26 -0.52 -14.23
C TYR A 11 9.35 -1.54 -14.59
N TYR A 12 8.97 -2.69 -15.14
CA TYR A 12 9.93 -3.72 -15.59
C TYR A 12 10.77 -3.27 -16.78
N SER A 13 10.18 -2.58 -17.75
CA SER A 13 10.92 -1.96 -18.85
C SER A 13 12.00 -1.00 -18.32
N LYS A 14 11.68 -0.18 -17.32
CA LYS A 14 12.66 0.73 -16.70
C LYS A 14 13.69 0.02 -15.84
N LEU A 15 13.34 -1.09 -15.20
CA LEU A 15 14.33 -1.92 -14.50
C LEU A 15 15.32 -2.56 -15.47
N ASP A 16 14.87 -3.05 -16.62
CA ASP A 16 15.75 -3.64 -17.61
C ASP A 16 16.71 -2.60 -18.22
N GLU A 17 16.25 -1.36 -18.42
CA GLU A 17 17.05 -0.24 -18.93
C GLU A 17 18.07 0.29 -17.91
N LEU A 18 17.63 0.55 -16.68
CA LEU A 18 18.44 1.26 -15.67
C LEU A 18 19.21 0.32 -14.74
N PHE A 19 18.71 -0.90 -14.53
CA PHE A 19 19.25 -1.86 -13.57
C PHE A 19 19.22 -3.30 -14.11
N PRO A 20 20.02 -3.61 -15.15
CA PRO A 20 20.02 -4.93 -15.79
C PRO A 20 20.12 -6.09 -14.80
N GLY A 21 19.23 -7.08 -14.94
CA GLY A 21 19.18 -8.27 -14.09
C GLY A 21 18.43 -8.13 -12.76
N VAL A 22 18.01 -6.92 -12.37
CA VAL A 22 17.19 -6.71 -11.15
C VAL A 22 15.76 -7.20 -11.34
N ARG A 23 15.21 -7.10 -12.56
CA ARG A 23 13.87 -7.59 -12.90
C ARG A 23 13.67 -9.06 -12.51
N ASN A 24 14.62 -9.93 -12.83
CA ASN A 24 14.55 -11.35 -12.48
C ASN A 24 14.42 -11.60 -10.97
N LYS A 25 15.13 -10.81 -10.15
CA LYS A 25 15.01 -10.88 -8.68
C LYS A 25 13.63 -10.41 -8.22
N TYR A 26 13.09 -9.38 -8.88
CA TYR A 26 11.79 -8.83 -8.57
C TYR A 26 10.65 -9.79 -8.93
N GLU A 27 10.69 -10.39 -10.12
CA GLU A 27 9.72 -11.37 -10.60
C GLU A 27 9.72 -12.65 -9.74
N LYS A 28 10.90 -13.18 -9.38
CA LYS A 28 10.99 -14.35 -8.46
C LYS A 28 10.37 -14.08 -7.10
N LYS A 29 10.50 -12.85 -6.60
CA LYS A 29 10.05 -12.49 -5.25
C LYS A 29 8.58 -12.11 -5.18
N PHE A 30 8.07 -11.39 -6.18
CA PHE A 30 6.74 -10.79 -6.15
C PHE A 30 5.79 -11.32 -7.23
N GLY A 31 6.28 -12.07 -8.23
CA GLY A 31 5.47 -12.76 -9.23
C GLY A 31 4.28 -11.95 -9.75
N SER A 32 3.08 -12.51 -9.60
CA SER A 32 1.79 -11.87 -9.93
C SER A 32 1.13 -11.15 -8.75
N PHE A 33 1.78 -11.08 -7.58
CA PHE A 33 1.21 -10.40 -6.42
C PHE A 33 0.99 -8.92 -6.71
N TYR A 34 -0.18 -8.44 -6.30
CA TYR A 34 -0.57 -7.04 -6.39
C TYR A 34 0.26 -6.15 -5.45
N GLY A 35 0.72 -6.70 -4.33
CA GLY A 35 1.50 -6.00 -3.30
C GLY A 35 2.97 -6.45 -3.26
N CYS A 36 3.87 -5.48 -3.24
CA CYS A 36 5.30 -5.63 -3.02
C CYS A 36 5.65 -5.08 -1.64
N ASN A 37 5.71 -5.98 -0.66
CA ASN A 37 6.08 -5.69 0.72
C ASN A 37 7.60 -5.58 0.90
N ALA A 38 8.05 -4.75 1.85
CA ALA A 38 9.47 -4.67 2.21
C ALA A 38 9.96 -6.00 2.81
N ASN A 39 11.26 -6.28 2.78
CA ASN A 39 11.80 -7.53 3.35
C ASN A 39 11.47 -7.69 4.84
N ASN A 40 11.55 -6.60 5.60
CA ASN A 40 11.44 -6.61 7.05
C ASN A 40 10.18 -5.88 7.53
N VAL A 41 9.04 -6.08 6.86
CA VAL A 41 7.79 -5.34 7.16
C VAL A 41 7.46 -5.34 8.64
N ASN A 42 7.56 -6.49 9.32
CA ASN A 42 7.21 -6.60 10.74
C ASN A 42 8.11 -5.71 11.62
N LYS A 43 9.43 -5.76 11.40
CA LYS A 43 10.38 -4.92 12.14
C LYS A 43 10.14 -3.44 11.87
N LEU A 44 9.93 -3.07 10.61
CA LEU A 44 9.66 -1.68 10.23
C LEU A 44 8.34 -1.18 10.85
N LYS A 45 7.31 -2.02 10.86
CA LYS A 45 6.01 -1.72 11.48
C LYS A 45 6.15 -1.49 12.98
N ASN A 46 6.95 -2.30 13.68
CA ASN A 46 7.19 -2.13 15.11
C ASN A 46 7.90 -0.80 15.39
N ILE A 47 9.00 -0.51 14.70
CA ILE A 47 9.75 0.74 14.84
C ILE A 47 8.84 1.95 14.55
N PHE A 48 8.03 1.87 13.49
CA PHE A 48 7.07 2.91 13.14
C PHE A 48 6.06 3.15 14.28
N ASN A 49 5.42 2.09 14.78
CA ASN A 49 4.44 2.20 15.85
C ASN A 49 5.05 2.75 17.15
N GLU A 50 6.20 2.23 17.57
CA GLU A 50 6.92 2.68 18.77
C GLU A 50 7.31 4.16 18.67
N THR A 51 7.75 4.59 17.48
CA THR A 51 8.11 5.99 17.24
C THR A 51 6.89 6.89 17.30
N CYS A 52 5.79 6.50 16.65
CA CYS A 52 4.55 7.26 16.70
C CYS A 52 4.00 7.34 18.12
N GLU A 53 4.03 6.25 18.89
CA GLU A 53 3.63 6.22 20.30
C GLU A 53 4.49 7.16 21.15
N LYS A 54 5.82 7.11 21.00
CA LYS A 54 6.76 7.98 21.72
C LYS A 54 6.48 9.48 21.52
N TYR A 55 6.04 9.88 20.33
CA TYR A 55 5.77 11.28 20.00
C TYR A 55 4.28 11.64 20.04
N GLY A 56 3.39 10.73 20.47
CA GLY A 56 1.95 10.99 20.52
C GLY A 56 1.29 11.18 19.14
N ILE A 57 1.88 10.63 18.08
CA ILE A 57 1.34 10.71 16.71
C ILE A 57 0.31 9.60 16.51
N SER A 58 -0.95 9.97 16.29
CA SER A 58 -1.99 8.99 15.97
C SER A 58 -1.76 8.39 14.57
N THR A 59 -1.71 7.06 14.52
CA THR A 59 -1.65 6.29 13.26
C THR A 59 -3.03 5.87 12.76
N LYS A 60 -4.08 6.13 13.55
CA LYS A 60 -5.46 5.80 13.21
C LYS A 60 -6.21 7.07 12.84
N MET A 61 -6.96 6.98 11.76
CA MET A 61 -8.00 7.96 11.47
C MET A 61 -9.14 7.77 12.48
N PRO A 62 -9.60 8.81 13.19
CA PRO A 62 -10.77 8.68 14.04
C PRO A 62 -11.99 8.28 13.18
N SER A 63 -12.83 7.41 13.73
CA SER A 63 -14.09 7.08 13.07
C SER A 63 -14.99 8.31 13.07
N TYR A 64 -15.63 8.58 11.95
CA TYR A 64 -16.63 9.64 11.87
C TYR A 64 -17.95 9.14 12.45
N GLU A 65 -18.26 9.54 13.67
CA GLU A 65 -19.55 9.24 14.29
C GLU A 65 -20.62 10.23 13.78
N LYS A 66 -21.07 10.08 12.53
CA LYS A 66 -22.30 10.75 12.08
C LYS A 66 -23.47 10.07 12.78
N LYS A 67 -24.13 10.74 13.72
CA LYS A 67 -25.52 10.40 14.06
C LYS A 67 -26.33 10.56 12.77
N ILE A 68 -26.86 9.47 12.24
CA ILE A 68 -27.69 9.50 11.03
C ILE A 68 -28.99 10.24 11.39
N SER A 69 -29.04 11.54 11.11
CA SER A 69 -30.28 12.33 11.13
C SER A 69 -30.95 12.38 9.76
N ASP A 70 -30.23 11.98 8.71
CA ASP A 70 -30.60 12.26 7.33
C ASP A 70 -31.15 10.99 6.68
N ILE A 71 -32.36 11.09 6.12
CA ILE A 71 -32.99 10.00 5.35
C ILE A 71 -32.37 9.98 3.96
N GLN A 72 -31.83 8.83 3.56
CA GLN A 72 -31.35 8.61 2.19
C GLN A 72 -32.52 8.75 1.22
N LEU A 73 -32.51 9.77 0.36
CA LEU A 73 -33.51 9.94 -0.68
C LEU A 73 -33.42 8.79 -1.68
N SER A 74 -34.47 8.00 -1.79
CA SER A 74 -34.62 6.98 -2.84
C SER A 74 -35.15 7.64 -4.11
N PHE A 75 -34.48 7.40 -5.24
CA PHE A 75 -34.93 7.84 -6.56
C PHE A 75 -35.87 6.84 -7.25
N LEU A 76 -36.47 5.92 -6.49
CA LEU A 76 -37.40 4.93 -7.02
C LEU A 76 -38.83 5.39 -6.73
N LYS A 77 -39.54 5.77 -7.79
CA LYS A 77 -41.00 5.74 -7.87
C LYS A 77 -41.42 4.40 -8.46
#